data_AF-A0A7V9QMS9-F1
#
_entry.id   AF-A0A7V9QMS9-F1
#
_cell.length_a   1.000
_cell.length_b   1.000
_cell.length_c   1.000
_cell.angle_alpha   90.00
_cell.angle_beta   90.00
_cell.angle_gamma   90.00
#
_symmetry.space_group_name_H-M   'P 1'
#
loop_
_entity.id
_entity.type
_entity.pdbx_description
1 polymer ?
#
loop_
_entity_poly.entity_id
_entity_poly.type
_entity_poly.pdbx_seq_one_letter_code
_entity_poly.pdbx_strand_id
1 'polypeptide(L)'
;MIRKLLSITAALLVLSMPAQSQGTADSVFVRAQKMVSDGNAGRGRSVVDSVLRSSRRGSPAYAEALFWRATLAATSQQSEQDYRRLVVEYPLYARTGDVLLRLAQLELLRGNRDAAAVHLRRIQTEHPEFGNQAAASYWLGRVLFEKNDLAGACGAIADAKRIVKPDDVELANQIEYQNQQCAGVVISAPDTTRLAEVTSGPLAGPLPGPVTRAPAPATGNLPPPLPANSSGSYSVQIAAYSEKTQATALVSRLSSRGFSARVDGSRAPYRVRIGQYATRADAVAAQQRIKKGGITGIVVKVD
;
A
#
# COMPACT_ATOMS: atom_id res chain seq x y z
N MET A 1 -56.93 -54.69 -33.60
CA MET A 1 -56.45 -53.35 -34.01
C MET A 1 -55.51 -52.82 -32.94
N ILE A 2 -54.29 -52.47 -33.34
CA ILE A 2 -53.08 -52.37 -32.52
C ILE A 2 -53.02 -51.02 -31.76
N ARG A 3 -52.86 -51.06 -30.42
CA ARG A 3 -52.52 -49.89 -29.59
C ARG A 3 -51.00 -49.67 -29.68
N LYS A 4 -50.58 -48.55 -30.27
CA LYS A 4 -49.17 -48.11 -30.31
C LYS A 4 -48.74 -47.64 -28.92
N LEU A 5 -47.76 -48.32 -28.33
CA LEU A 5 -46.96 -47.81 -27.20
C LEU A 5 -46.03 -46.71 -27.74
N LEU A 6 -46.08 -45.52 -27.14
CA LEU A 6 -45.09 -44.46 -27.34
C LEU A 6 -44.06 -44.57 -26.21
N SER A 7 -42.90 -45.13 -26.49
CA SER A 7 -41.74 -45.13 -25.59
C SER A 7 -41.07 -43.77 -25.64
N ILE A 8 -41.16 -42.99 -24.56
CA ILE A 8 -40.41 -41.75 -24.38
C ILE A 8 -39.03 -42.12 -23.81
N THR A 9 -38.04 -42.25 -24.68
CA THR A 9 -36.63 -42.33 -24.29
C THR A 9 -36.16 -40.94 -23.89
N ALA A 10 -36.05 -40.70 -22.59
CA ALA A 10 -35.42 -39.50 -22.04
C ALA A 10 -33.92 -39.52 -22.37
N ALA A 11 -33.50 -38.68 -23.31
CA ALA A 11 -32.09 -38.44 -23.61
C ALA A 11 -31.45 -37.71 -22.42
N LEU A 12 -30.61 -38.41 -21.66
CA LEU A 12 -29.80 -37.85 -20.60
C LEU A 12 -28.70 -36.98 -21.25
N LEU A 13 -28.98 -35.68 -21.40
CA LEU A 13 -28.00 -34.70 -21.86
C LEU A 13 -26.99 -34.45 -20.73
N VAL A 14 -25.82 -35.10 -20.80
CA VAL A 14 -24.68 -34.80 -19.93
C VAL A 14 -24.11 -33.45 -20.36
N LEU A 15 -24.64 -32.37 -19.79
CA LEU A 15 -24.05 -31.03 -19.88
C LEU A 15 -22.68 -31.08 -19.20
N SER A 16 -21.63 -31.16 -20.01
CA SER A 16 -20.26 -30.97 -19.56
C SER A 16 -20.11 -29.55 -19.04
N MET A 17 -20.19 -29.37 -17.73
CA MET A 17 -19.86 -28.09 -17.11
C MET A 17 -18.37 -27.84 -17.33
N PRO A 18 -17.97 -26.67 -17.88
CA PRO A 18 -16.56 -26.33 -17.94
C PRO A 18 -16.07 -26.23 -16.50
N ALA A 19 -15.07 -27.05 -16.16
CA ALA A 19 -14.34 -26.96 -14.92
C ALA A 19 -13.79 -25.53 -14.79
N GLN A 20 -14.41 -24.73 -13.91
CA GLN A 20 -13.82 -23.47 -13.49
C GLN A 20 -12.50 -23.83 -12.81
N SER A 21 -11.39 -23.44 -13.45
CA SER A 21 -10.05 -23.70 -12.90
C SER A 21 -9.98 -23.09 -11.50
N GLN A 22 -9.84 -23.93 -10.47
CA GLN A 22 -9.46 -23.50 -9.13
C GLN A 22 -7.98 -23.08 -9.14
N GLY A 23 -7.69 -21.95 -9.79
CA GLY A 23 -6.36 -21.42 -9.97
C GLY A 23 -5.91 -20.56 -8.79
N THR A 24 -5.62 -21.18 -7.64
CA THR A 24 -4.90 -20.50 -6.55
C THR A 24 -4.04 -21.42 -5.68
N ALA A 25 -4.28 -22.73 -5.68
CA ALA A 25 -3.47 -23.68 -4.90
C ALA A 25 -2.15 -24.12 -5.57
N ASP A 26 -1.96 -23.84 -6.87
CA ASP A 26 -0.96 -24.52 -7.70
C ASP A 26 0.15 -23.61 -8.27
N SER A 27 0.54 -22.58 -7.52
CA SER A 27 1.64 -21.71 -7.92
C SER A 27 3.00 -22.41 -7.72
N VAL A 28 3.95 -22.14 -8.62
CA VAL A 28 5.33 -22.61 -8.49
C VAL A 28 5.97 -22.18 -7.15
N PHE A 29 5.53 -21.04 -6.61
CA PHE A 29 6.02 -20.52 -5.35
C PHE A 29 5.44 -21.24 -4.13
N VAL A 30 4.18 -21.67 -4.18
CA VAL A 30 3.57 -22.52 -3.13
C VAL A 30 4.30 -23.86 -3.06
N ARG A 31 4.63 -24.46 -4.22
CA ARG A 31 5.46 -25.68 -4.25
C ARG A 31 6.86 -25.44 -3.70
N ALA A 32 7.47 -24.30 -4.02
CA ALA A 32 8.77 -23.92 -3.45
C ALA A 32 8.71 -23.73 -1.93
N GLN A 33 7.67 -23.07 -1.42
CA GLN A 33 7.43 -22.90 0.01
C GLN A 33 7.26 -24.25 0.70
N LYS A 34 6.48 -25.15 0.10
CA LYS A 34 6.32 -26.52 0.61
C LYS A 34 7.64 -27.29 0.64
N MET A 35 8.47 -27.18 -0.41
CA MET A 35 9.80 -27.79 -0.38
C MET A 35 10.67 -27.24 0.77
N VAL A 36 10.59 -25.94 1.07
CA VAL A 36 11.30 -25.35 2.21
C VAL A 36 10.76 -25.88 3.54
N SER A 37 9.44 -25.95 3.72
CA SER A 37 8.84 -26.47 4.95
C SER A 37 9.13 -27.95 5.18
N ASP A 38 9.26 -28.73 4.10
CA ASP A 38 9.55 -30.17 4.14
C ASP A 38 11.06 -30.45 4.32
N GLY A 39 11.87 -29.43 4.65
CA GLY A 39 13.32 -29.55 4.90
C GLY A 39 14.20 -29.44 3.65
N ASN A 40 13.60 -29.33 2.46
CA ASN A 40 14.32 -29.21 1.19
C ASN A 40 14.54 -27.75 0.77
N ALA A 41 15.08 -26.95 1.69
CA ALA A 41 15.16 -25.51 1.54
C ALA A 41 16.04 -25.05 0.36
N GLY A 42 17.10 -25.79 0.07
CA GLY A 42 17.97 -25.52 -1.08
C GLY A 42 17.24 -25.65 -2.42
N ARG A 43 16.50 -26.76 -2.62
CA ARG A 43 15.72 -26.96 -3.85
C ARG A 43 14.58 -25.95 -3.95
N GLY A 44 13.84 -25.72 -2.87
CA GLY A 44 12.76 -24.73 -2.84
C GLY A 44 13.24 -23.34 -3.28
N ARG A 45 14.35 -22.84 -2.72
CA ARG A 45 14.94 -21.55 -3.13
C ARG A 45 15.41 -21.55 -4.59
N SER A 46 16.06 -22.61 -5.06
CA SER A 46 16.54 -22.69 -6.45
C SER A 46 15.41 -22.58 -7.49
N VAL A 47 14.22 -23.08 -7.16
CA VAL A 47 13.02 -22.95 -7.99
C VAL A 47 12.60 -21.48 -8.10
N VAL A 48 12.59 -20.75 -6.98
CA VAL A 48 12.30 -19.31 -6.98
C VAL A 48 13.36 -18.53 -7.77
N ASP A 49 14.65 -18.84 -7.57
CA ASP A 49 15.75 -18.21 -8.30
C ASP A 49 15.67 -18.47 -9.81
N SER A 50 15.19 -19.64 -10.22
CA SER A 50 14.93 -19.95 -11.63
C SER A 50 13.83 -19.05 -12.20
N VAL A 51 12.71 -18.90 -11.50
CA VAL A 51 11.59 -18.03 -11.92
C VAL A 51 12.02 -16.57 -11.98
N LEU A 52 12.80 -16.11 -11.01
CA LEU A 52 13.30 -14.74 -11.00
C LEU A 52 14.22 -14.45 -12.19
N ARG A 53 15.12 -15.39 -12.53
CA ARG A 53 16.05 -15.26 -13.67
C ARG A 53 15.34 -15.26 -15.03
N SER A 54 14.25 -16.03 -15.17
CA SER A 54 13.44 -16.05 -16.39
C SER A 54 12.46 -14.88 -16.50
N SER A 55 12.21 -14.16 -15.39
CA SER A 55 11.30 -13.02 -15.35
C SER A 55 11.97 -11.74 -15.84
N ARG A 56 11.25 -10.95 -16.64
CA ARG A 56 11.73 -9.65 -17.11
C ARG A 56 11.78 -8.64 -15.95
N ARG A 57 12.93 -8.00 -15.73
CA ARG A 57 13.07 -6.89 -14.75
C ARG A 57 12.03 -5.79 -15.02
N GLY A 58 11.48 -5.23 -13.94
CA GLY A 58 10.38 -4.26 -13.99
C GLY A 58 8.98 -4.85 -14.23
N SER A 59 8.86 -6.15 -14.54
CA SER A 59 7.54 -6.79 -14.70
C SER A 59 6.89 -7.15 -13.34
N PRO A 60 5.55 -7.25 -13.28
CA PRO A 60 4.85 -7.78 -12.10
C PRO A 60 5.31 -9.19 -11.70
N ALA A 61 5.61 -10.06 -12.68
CA ALA A 61 6.11 -11.41 -12.43
C ALA A 61 7.48 -11.41 -11.73
N TYR A 62 8.35 -10.45 -12.07
CA TYR A 62 9.63 -10.29 -11.38
C TYR A 62 9.43 -9.80 -9.94
N ALA A 63 8.51 -8.85 -9.71
CA ALA A 63 8.19 -8.39 -8.35
C ALA A 63 7.65 -9.53 -7.49
N GLU A 64 6.76 -10.36 -8.06
CA GLU A 64 6.24 -11.55 -7.43
C GLU A 64 7.35 -12.54 -7.05
N ALA A 65 8.25 -12.86 -7.99
CA ALA A 65 9.38 -13.73 -7.72
C ALA A 65 10.33 -13.17 -6.66
N LEU A 66 10.54 -11.85 -6.64
CA LEU A 66 11.38 -11.17 -5.65
C LEU A 66 10.77 -11.26 -4.25
N PHE A 67 9.44 -11.13 -4.12
CA PHE A 67 8.74 -11.34 -2.85
C PHE A 67 8.93 -12.76 -2.32
N TRP A 68 8.81 -13.75 -3.18
CA TRP A 68 8.99 -15.15 -2.77
C TRP A 68 10.44 -15.48 -2.43
N ARG A 69 11.41 -14.84 -3.12
CA ARG A 69 12.83 -14.99 -2.77
C ARG A 69 13.12 -14.41 -1.40
N ALA A 70 12.56 -13.24 -1.09
CA ALA A 70 12.65 -12.62 0.23
C ALA A 70 12.03 -13.49 1.32
N THR A 71 10.85 -14.06 1.05
CA THR A 71 10.07 -14.86 1.99
C THR A 71 10.73 -16.18 2.34
N LEU A 72 11.39 -16.81 1.37
CA LEU A 72 12.07 -18.11 1.52
C LEU A 72 13.59 -17.98 1.69
N ALA A 73 14.07 -16.75 1.92
CA ALA A 73 15.49 -16.42 2.04
C ALA A 73 16.17 -17.24 3.14
N ALA A 74 17.44 -17.57 2.94
CA ALA A 74 18.23 -18.29 3.94
C ALA A 74 18.64 -17.40 5.12
N THR A 75 18.70 -16.09 4.90
CA THR A 75 19.18 -15.11 5.88
C THR A 75 18.23 -13.90 5.95
N SER A 76 18.17 -13.27 7.12
CA SER A 76 17.41 -12.04 7.33
C SER A 76 17.91 -10.88 6.45
N GLN A 77 19.22 -10.82 6.18
CA GLN A 77 19.83 -9.82 5.32
C GLN A 77 19.36 -9.94 3.86
N GLN A 78 19.30 -11.16 3.31
CA GLN A 78 18.79 -11.38 1.96
C GLN A 78 17.29 -11.03 1.88
N SER A 79 16.52 -11.45 2.88
CA SER A 79 15.10 -11.15 2.99
C SER A 79 14.83 -9.64 2.94
N GLU A 80 15.53 -8.89 3.79
CA GLU A 80 15.41 -7.44 3.88
C GLU A 80 15.81 -6.72 2.58
N GLN A 81 16.91 -7.12 1.95
CA GLN A 81 17.36 -6.51 0.70
C GLN A 81 16.28 -6.61 -0.38
N ASP A 82 15.66 -7.78 -0.53
CA ASP A 82 14.64 -8.02 -1.54
C ASP A 82 13.32 -7.30 -1.21
N TYR A 83 12.90 -7.30 0.06
CA TYR A 83 11.73 -6.53 0.49
C TYR A 83 11.92 -5.02 0.32
N ARG A 84 13.08 -4.47 0.68
CA ARG A 84 13.39 -3.03 0.46
C ARG A 84 13.38 -2.69 -1.03
N ARG A 85 13.91 -3.58 -1.86
CA ARG A 85 13.88 -3.41 -3.31
C ARG A 85 12.46 -3.36 -3.85
N LEU A 86 11.54 -4.19 -3.35
CA LEU A 86 10.12 -4.14 -3.74
C LEU A 86 9.49 -2.78 -3.43
N VAL A 87 9.71 -2.26 -2.22
CA VAL A 87 9.15 -0.96 -1.81
C VAL A 87 9.66 0.20 -2.67
N VAL A 88 10.92 0.14 -3.13
CA VAL A 88 11.56 1.22 -3.89
C VAL A 88 11.27 1.11 -5.39
N GLU A 89 11.45 -0.08 -5.97
CA GLU A 89 11.37 -0.29 -7.42
C GLU A 89 9.95 -0.61 -7.92
N TYR A 90 9.08 -1.10 -7.03
CA TYR A 90 7.73 -1.58 -7.38
C TYR A 90 6.65 -0.96 -6.50
N PRO A 91 6.45 0.37 -6.56
CA PRO A 91 5.52 1.09 -5.69
C PRO A 91 4.04 0.70 -5.84
N LEU A 92 3.68 0.01 -6.93
CA LEU A 92 2.34 -0.49 -7.19
C LEU A 92 2.22 -2.00 -6.98
N TYR A 93 3.18 -2.61 -6.27
CA TYR A 93 3.13 -4.03 -6.01
C TYR A 93 1.92 -4.39 -5.15
N ALA A 94 1.13 -5.36 -5.60
CA ALA A 94 -0.17 -5.71 -5.00
C ALA A 94 -0.07 -6.20 -3.55
N ARG A 95 1.12 -6.58 -3.08
CA ARG A 95 1.36 -7.05 -1.71
C ARG A 95 2.30 -6.12 -0.93
N THR A 96 2.31 -4.82 -1.26
CA THR A 96 3.18 -3.86 -0.55
C THR A 96 2.88 -3.80 0.94
N GLY A 97 1.61 -3.96 1.34
CA GLY A 97 1.24 -4.10 2.75
C GLY A 97 1.93 -5.28 3.44
N ASP A 98 1.99 -6.45 2.80
CA ASP A 98 2.70 -7.64 3.33
C ASP A 98 4.20 -7.38 3.47
N VAL A 99 4.79 -6.73 2.46
CA VAL A 99 6.22 -6.39 2.45
C VAL A 99 6.58 -5.45 3.59
N LEU A 100 5.77 -4.41 3.82
CA LEU A 100 5.99 -3.47 4.93
C LEU A 100 5.83 -4.16 6.29
N LEU A 101 4.86 -5.06 6.43
CA LEU A 101 4.67 -5.81 7.66
C LEU A 101 5.88 -6.73 7.94
N ARG A 102 6.40 -7.40 6.91
CA ARG A 102 7.61 -8.23 7.01
C ARG A 102 8.85 -7.40 7.38
N LEU A 103 9.02 -6.22 6.80
CA LEU A 103 10.10 -5.30 7.18
C LEU A 103 9.96 -4.86 8.64
N ALA A 104 8.76 -4.51 9.09
CA ALA A 104 8.53 -4.18 10.50
C ALA A 104 8.91 -5.32 11.43
N GLN A 105 8.54 -6.57 11.09
CA GLN A 105 8.92 -7.76 11.84
C GLN A 105 10.44 -7.97 11.90
N LEU A 106 11.15 -7.75 10.79
CA LEU A 106 12.61 -7.82 10.74
C LEU A 106 13.28 -6.75 11.63
N GLU A 107 12.75 -5.53 11.63
CA GLU A 107 13.24 -4.45 12.49
C GLU A 107 12.98 -4.76 13.98
N LEU A 108 11.82 -5.33 14.31
CA LEU A 108 11.49 -5.78 15.68
C LEU A 108 12.43 -6.87 16.18
N LEU A 109 12.79 -7.84 15.34
CA LEU A 109 13.77 -8.88 15.68
C LEU A 109 15.16 -8.31 16.02
N ARG A 110 15.48 -7.11 15.52
CA ARG A 110 16.72 -6.38 15.81
C ARG A 110 16.56 -5.37 16.95
N GLY A 111 15.37 -5.26 17.56
CA GLY A 111 15.05 -4.29 18.58
C GLY A 111 14.85 -2.86 18.06
N ASN A 112 14.82 -2.65 16.73
CA ASN A 112 14.65 -1.34 16.11
C ASN A 112 13.16 -0.95 16.03
N ARG A 113 12.63 -0.58 17.18
CA ARG A 113 11.22 -0.20 17.38
C ARG A 113 10.81 1.01 16.54
N ASP A 114 11.70 1.97 16.36
CA ASP A 114 11.40 3.19 15.59
C ASP A 114 11.23 2.89 14.10
N ALA A 115 12.13 2.12 13.50
CA ALA A 115 11.99 1.71 12.11
C ALA A 115 10.75 0.82 11.90
N ALA A 116 10.48 -0.09 12.85
CA ALA A 116 9.27 -0.90 12.82
C ALA A 116 8.00 -0.03 12.81
N ALA A 117 7.91 0.96 13.72
CA ALA A 117 6.77 1.88 13.79
C ALA A 117 6.56 2.66 12.48
N VAL A 118 7.64 3.08 11.82
CA VAL A 118 7.56 3.76 10.51
C VAL A 118 6.92 2.86 9.46
N HIS A 119 7.35 1.60 9.34
CA HIS A 119 6.76 0.66 8.39
C HIS A 119 5.28 0.38 8.67
N LEU A 120 4.91 0.21 9.94
CA LEU A 120 3.54 -0.07 10.36
C LEU A 120 2.59 1.10 10.09
N ARG A 121 3.00 2.34 10.42
CA ARG A 121 2.23 3.55 10.12
C ARG A 121 2.03 3.75 8.62
N ARG A 122 3.02 3.37 7.82
CA ARG A 122 2.96 3.46 6.36
C ARG A 122 1.88 2.53 5.77
N ILE A 123 1.65 1.36 6.38
CA ILE A 123 0.52 0.49 5.99
C ILE A 123 -0.82 1.20 6.24
N GLN A 124 -0.94 1.92 7.36
CA GLN A 124 -2.17 2.64 7.71
C GLN A 124 -2.45 3.82 6.76
N THR A 125 -1.42 4.53 6.29
CA THR A 125 -1.57 5.75 5.49
C THR A 125 -1.53 5.54 3.97
N GLU A 126 -0.69 4.64 3.48
CA GLU A 126 -0.44 4.47 2.03
C GLU A 126 -1.18 3.27 1.43
N HIS A 127 -1.55 2.30 2.27
CA HIS A 127 -1.96 0.96 1.82
C HIS A 127 -3.20 0.42 2.55
N PRO A 128 -4.29 1.21 2.69
CA PRO A 128 -5.46 0.78 3.42
C PRO A 128 -6.21 -0.43 2.82
N GLU A 129 -6.03 -0.69 1.53
CA GLU A 129 -6.76 -1.69 0.76
C GLU A 129 -6.24 -3.14 0.90
N PHE A 130 -5.03 -3.34 1.42
CA PHE A 130 -4.32 -4.63 1.30
C PHE A 130 -4.49 -5.59 2.50
N GLY A 131 -5.55 -5.45 3.30
CA GLY A 131 -5.94 -6.45 4.31
C GLY A 131 -5.07 -6.55 5.56
N ASN A 132 -3.87 -5.94 5.59
CA ASN A 132 -2.95 -6.00 6.73
C ASN A 132 -3.12 -4.88 7.75
N GLN A 133 -4.16 -4.07 7.63
CA GLN A 133 -4.38 -2.93 8.52
C GLN A 133 -4.56 -3.35 9.97
N ALA A 134 -5.38 -4.38 10.25
CA ALA A 134 -5.59 -4.87 11.62
C ALA A 134 -4.28 -5.37 12.24
N ALA A 135 -3.52 -6.19 11.50
CA ALA A 135 -2.23 -6.67 11.93
C ALA A 135 -1.24 -5.50 12.15
N ALA A 136 -1.20 -4.53 11.24
CA ALA A 136 -0.32 -3.37 11.37
C ALA A 136 -0.63 -2.54 12.63
N SER A 137 -1.92 -2.28 12.88
CA SER A 137 -2.37 -1.57 14.09
C SER A 137 -2.06 -2.36 15.36
N TYR A 138 -2.26 -3.68 15.36
CA TYR A 138 -1.90 -4.55 16.48
C TYR A 138 -0.40 -4.49 16.79
N TRP A 139 0.46 -4.68 15.78
CA TRP A 139 1.90 -4.60 15.96
C TRP A 139 2.37 -3.20 16.37
N LEU A 140 1.73 -2.14 15.85
CA LEU A 140 2.02 -0.77 16.26
C LEU A 140 1.68 -0.56 17.74
N GLY A 141 0.55 -1.09 18.20
CA GLY A 141 0.18 -1.07 19.62
C GLY A 141 1.26 -1.68 20.50
N ARG A 142 1.76 -2.87 20.14
CA ARG A 142 2.88 -3.52 20.84
C ARG A 142 4.14 -2.66 20.88
N VAL A 143 4.54 -2.09 19.74
CA VAL A 143 5.72 -1.23 19.66
C VAL A 143 5.58 -0.02 20.59
N LEU A 144 4.38 0.56 20.66
CA LEU A 144 4.10 1.73 21.49
C LEU A 144 4.06 1.40 22.98
N PHE A 145 3.52 0.23 23.36
CA PHE A 145 3.64 -0.28 24.74
C PHE A 145 5.11 -0.40 25.17
N GLU A 146 5.96 -0.98 24.32
CA GLU A 146 7.40 -1.12 24.60
C GLU A 146 8.12 0.24 24.67
N LYS A 147 7.57 1.28 24.03
CA LYS A 147 8.05 2.66 24.08
C LYS A 147 7.43 3.48 25.22
N ASN A 148 6.61 2.87 26.08
CA ASN A 148 5.86 3.53 27.15
C ASN A 148 4.89 4.63 26.67
N ASP A 149 4.45 4.56 25.42
CA ASP A 149 3.39 5.42 24.87
C ASP A 149 2.04 4.71 25.02
N LEU A 150 1.49 4.76 26.23
CA LEU A 150 0.27 4.03 26.60
C LEU A 150 -0.95 4.50 25.80
N ALA A 151 -1.11 5.81 25.60
CA ALA A 151 -2.23 6.38 24.87
C ALA A 151 -2.18 5.99 23.38
N GLY A 152 -1.00 6.11 22.75
CA GLY A 152 -0.80 5.68 21.37
C GLY A 152 -0.98 4.17 21.20
N ALA A 153 -0.48 3.37 22.15
CA ALA A 153 -0.64 1.93 22.14
C ALA A 153 -2.12 1.52 22.15
N CYS A 154 -2.88 2.05 23.11
CA CYS A 154 -4.30 1.75 23.23
C CYS A 154 -5.14 2.28 22.08
N GLY A 155 -4.78 3.43 21.51
CA GLY A 155 -5.38 3.89 20.25
C GLY A 155 -5.17 2.91 19.10
N ALA A 156 -3.95 2.40 18.93
CA ALA A 156 -3.63 1.42 17.89
C ALA A 156 -4.34 0.06 18.12
N ILE A 157 -4.48 -0.40 19.36
CA ILE A 157 -5.24 -1.62 19.68
C ILE A 157 -6.74 -1.44 19.42
N ALA A 158 -7.31 -0.27 19.75
CA ALA A 158 -8.70 0.05 19.43
C ALA A 158 -8.94 0.06 17.90
N ASP A 159 -8.00 0.63 17.13
CA ASP A 159 -8.03 0.58 15.67
C ASP A 159 -7.94 -0.85 15.15
N ALA A 160 -7.06 -1.68 15.71
CA ALA A 160 -6.93 -3.09 15.33
C ALA A 160 -8.26 -3.84 15.56
N LYS A 161 -8.90 -3.64 16.72
CA LYS A 161 -10.19 -4.24 17.08
C LYS A 161 -11.32 -3.83 16.15
N ARG A 162 -11.32 -2.58 15.67
CA ARG A 162 -12.33 -2.10 14.71
C ARG A 162 -12.17 -2.72 13.32
N ILE A 163 -10.94 -3.06 12.93
CA ILE A 163 -10.61 -3.46 11.56
C ILE A 163 -10.53 -4.98 11.40
N VAL A 164 -10.17 -5.73 12.46
CA VAL A 164 -9.97 -7.18 12.40
C VAL A 164 -11.21 -7.89 11.87
N LYS A 165 -11.00 -8.85 10.97
CA LYS A 165 -12.10 -9.61 10.39
C LYS A 165 -12.54 -10.71 11.35
N PRO A 166 -13.84 -11.07 11.40
CA PRO A 166 -14.34 -12.11 12.31
C PRO A 166 -13.75 -13.51 12.08
N ASP A 167 -13.26 -13.81 10.88
CA ASP A 167 -12.66 -15.09 10.51
C ASP A 167 -11.17 -15.19 10.85
N ASP A 168 -10.50 -14.07 11.19
CA ASP A 168 -9.13 -14.06 11.70
C ASP A 168 -9.14 -14.22 13.23
N VAL A 169 -9.56 -15.41 13.68
CA VAL A 169 -9.77 -15.73 15.11
C VAL A 169 -8.49 -15.55 15.92
N GLU A 170 -7.34 -15.91 15.36
CA GLU A 170 -6.04 -15.78 16.03
C GLU A 170 -5.70 -14.32 16.28
N LEU A 171 -5.75 -13.47 15.24
CA LEU A 171 -5.47 -12.05 15.40
C LEU A 171 -6.49 -11.37 16.32
N ALA A 172 -7.77 -11.74 16.21
CA ALA A 172 -8.82 -11.22 17.09
C ALA A 172 -8.55 -11.54 18.56
N ASN A 173 -8.16 -12.78 18.87
CA ASN A 173 -7.80 -13.20 20.24
C ASN A 173 -6.56 -12.44 20.76
N GLN A 174 -5.55 -12.27 19.92
CA GLN A 174 -4.34 -11.50 20.27
C GLN A 174 -4.66 -10.03 20.57
N ILE A 175 -5.52 -9.41 19.76
CA ILE A 175 -5.98 -8.03 19.95
C ILE A 175 -6.75 -7.91 21.26
N GLU A 176 -7.69 -8.81 21.52
CA GLU A 176 -8.52 -8.76 22.74
C GLU A 176 -7.66 -8.93 23.99
N TYR A 177 -6.68 -9.85 23.97
CA TYR A 177 -5.73 -10.03 25.07
C TYR A 177 -4.97 -8.73 25.37
N GLN A 178 -4.47 -8.02 24.36
CA GLN A 178 -3.78 -6.75 24.59
C GLN A 178 -4.70 -5.62 25.03
N ASN A 179 -5.94 -5.62 24.56
CA ASN A 179 -6.94 -4.61 24.92
C ASN A 179 -7.25 -4.61 26.43
N GLN A 180 -7.02 -5.73 27.14
CA GLN A 180 -7.17 -5.78 28.60
C GLN A 180 -6.27 -4.78 29.34
N GLN A 181 -5.12 -4.43 28.76
CA GLN A 181 -4.16 -3.47 29.34
C GLN A 181 -4.59 -2.01 29.15
N CYS A 182 -5.64 -1.76 28.37
CA CYS A 182 -6.12 -0.42 28.03
C CYS A 182 -7.28 0.08 28.91
N ALA A 183 -7.66 -0.69 29.94
CA ALA A 183 -8.71 -0.28 30.87
C ALA A 183 -8.35 1.05 31.56
N GLY A 184 -9.24 2.04 31.47
CA GLY A 184 -9.05 3.36 32.10
C GLY A 184 -8.09 4.30 31.36
N VAL A 185 -7.53 3.89 30.21
CA VAL A 185 -6.68 4.76 29.39
C VAL A 185 -7.54 5.72 28.58
N VAL A 186 -7.36 7.02 28.80
CA VAL A 186 -8.01 8.05 28.00
C VAL A 186 -7.31 8.12 26.65
N ILE A 187 -7.93 7.54 25.63
CA ILE A 187 -7.51 7.66 24.23
C ILE A 187 -8.15 8.93 23.69
N SER A 188 -7.41 10.04 23.71
CA SER A 188 -7.80 11.19 22.90
C SER A 188 -7.66 10.80 21.43
N ALA A 189 -8.66 11.15 20.60
CA ALA A 189 -8.56 11.00 19.15
C ALA A 189 -7.24 11.60 18.66
N PRO A 190 -6.58 11.02 17.63
CA PRO A 190 -5.22 11.37 17.27
C PRO A 190 -5.10 12.87 17.06
N ASP A 191 -4.39 13.51 17.99
CA ASP A 191 -4.09 14.92 17.97
C ASP A 191 -3.09 15.13 16.82
N THR A 192 -3.60 15.52 15.66
CA THR A 192 -2.79 15.90 14.48
C THR A 192 -1.97 17.17 14.72
N THR A 193 -2.07 17.74 15.92
CA THR A 193 -1.55 19.05 16.31
C THR A 193 -0.17 19.00 16.97
N ARG A 194 0.33 17.84 17.41
CA ARG A 194 1.62 17.76 18.14
C ARG A 194 2.79 17.33 17.25
N LEU A 195 3.06 18.12 16.21
CA LEU A 195 4.37 18.14 15.52
C LEU A 195 5.00 19.55 15.49
N ALA A 196 4.43 20.51 16.21
CA ALA A 196 4.90 21.89 16.22
C ALA A 196 5.23 22.35 17.65
N GLU A 197 6.25 21.78 18.27
CA GLU A 197 7.08 22.54 19.24
C GLU A 197 8.40 21.80 19.52
N VAL A 198 9.37 21.98 18.63
CA VAL A 198 10.77 22.01 19.05
C VAL A 198 11.18 23.47 18.96
N THR A 199 11.09 24.13 20.10
CA THR A 199 11.65 25.46 20.35
C THR A 199 13.13 25.45 19.98
N SER A 200 13.45 26.14 18.88
CA SER A 200 14.82 26.48 18.51
C SER A 200 15.21 27.72 19.31
N GLY A 201 15.85 27.51 20.46
CA GLY A 201 16.61 28.56 21.13
C GLY A 201 17.83 28.94 20.27
N PRO A 202 18.13 30.23 20.03
CA PRO A 202 19.26 30.61 19.18
C PRO A 202 20.58 30.59 19.96
N LEU A 203 21.54 29.79 19.51
CA LEU A 203 22.96 30.01 19.79
C LEU A 203 23.48 31.02 18.77
N ALA A 204 23.76 32.23 19.27
CA ALA A 204 24.39 33.30 18.53
C ALA A 204 25.88 33.00 18.27
N GLY A 205 26.30 33.19 17.02
CA GLY A 205 27.69 33.37 16.60
C GLY A 205 27.73 34.21 15.31
N PRO A 206 28.67 35.16 15.13
CA PRO A 206 28.52 36.27 14.19
C PRO A 206 29.03 35.96 12.78
N LEU A 207 28.34 36.52 11.77
CA LEU A 207 28.78 36.65 10.37
C LEU A 207 29.84 37.77 10.24
N PRO A 208 30.56 37.85 9.11
CA PRO A 208 30.12 38.85 8.13
C PRO A 208 30.31 38.46 6.65
N GLY A 209 29.28 38.76 5.85
CA GLY A 209 29.35 38.95 4.40
C GLY A 209 28.09 39.70 3.95
N PRO A 210 28.18 40.76 3.10
CA PRO A 210 27.17 41.81 3.04
C PRO A 210 25.93 41.42 2.23
N VAL A 211 24.77 41.68 2.83
CA VAL A 211 23.45 41.68 2.20
C VAL A 211 23.30 42.86 1.23
N THR A 212 22.81 42.58 0.03
CA THR A 212 22.04 43.56 -0.76
C THR A 212 20.57 43.15 -0.69
N ARG A 213 19.73 44.08 -0.24
CA ARG A 213 18.29 43.93 0.04
C ARG A 213 17.47 44.40 -1.17
N ALA A 214 16.46 43.64 -1.56
CA ALA A 214 15.34 44.06 -2.41
C ALA A 214 14.06 43.34 -1.95
N PRO A 215 12.86 43.92 -2.14
CA PRO A 215 11.90 44.15 -1.05
C PRO A 215 10.82 43.05 -0.90
N ALA A 216 10.20 43.03 0.28
CA ALA A 216 8.99 42.25 0.56
C ALA A 216 7.74 42.88 -0.09
N PRO A 217 6.86 42.05 -0.66
CA PRO A 217 5.40 42.16 -0.47
C PRO A 217 4.87 40.85 0.16
N ALA A 218 4.22 40.92 1.32
CA ALA A 218 2.76 41.01 1.48
C ALA A 218 1.99 39.70 1.17
N THR A 219 1.26 39.25 2.19
CA THR A 219 0.15 38.28 2.23
C THR A 219 -0.49 37.86 0.89
N GLY A 220 -0.64 36.55 0.71
CA GLY A 220 -1.64 35.94 -0.19
C GLY A 220 -1.07 35.17 -1.38
N ASN A 221 -1.72 34.04 -1.68
CA ASN A 221 -1.63 33.19 -2.87
C ASN A 221 -0.57 32.07 -2.93
N LEU A 222 -1.12 30.85 -3.01
CA LEU A 222 -0.58 29.70 -3.71
C LEU A 222 0.07 30.13 -5.05
N PRO A 223 1.16 29.48 -5.49
CA PRO A 223 1.73 29.75 -6.80
C PRO A 223 0.67 29.55 -7.90
N PRO A 224 0.63 30.43 -8.93
CA PRO A 224 -0.39 30.37 -9.97
C PRO A 224 -0.44 29.00 -10.64
N PRO A 225 -1.64 28.51 -11.00
CA PRO A 225 -1.76 27.28 -11.76
C PRO A 225 -1.05 27.47 -13.12
N LEU A 226 -0.06 26.64 -13.40
CA LEU A 226 0.35 26.41 -14.80
C LEU A 226 -0.90 25.96 -15.56
N PRO A 227 -1.16 26.51 -16.76
CA PRO A 227 -2.36 26.16 -17.51
C PRO A 227 -2.38 24.64 -17.74
N ALA A 228 -3.38 23.99 -17.17
CA ALA A 228 -3.74 22.63 -17.55
C ALA A 228 -4.27 22.74 -18.99
N ASN A 229 -3.42 22.51 -19.97
CA ASN A 229 -3.85 22.50 -21.37
C ASN A 229 -4.78 21.31 -21.56
N SER A 230 -6.04 21.60 -21.87
CA SER A 230 -7.14 20.65 -22.11
C SER A 230 -6.97 19.76 -23.36
N SER A 231 -5.74 19.66 -23.89
CA SER A 231 -5.34 18.85 -25.03
C SER A 231 -4.02 18.07 -24.79
N GLY A 232 -3.59 17.95 -23.54
CA GLY A 232 -2.33 17.31 -23.19
C GLY A 232 -2.40 15.77 -23.19
N SER A 233 -1.48 15.11 -23.90
CA SER A 233 -1.35 13.65 -23.92
C SER A 233 -0.77 13.03 -22.63
N TYR A 234 -0.60 13.79 -21.55
CA TYR A 234 -0.10 13.27 -20.28
C TYR A 234 -1.00 13.70 -19.12
N SER A 235 -1.16 12.84 -18.11
CA SER A 235 -1.85 13.16 -16.86
C SER A 235 -1.18 12.48 -15.68
N VAL A 236 -1.43 12.96 -14.47
CA VAL A 236 -0.94 12.31 -13.25
C VAL A 236 -2.05 11.43 -12.68
N GLN A 237 -1.94 10.11 -12.79
CA GLN A 237 -2.89 9.17 -12.22
C GLN A 237 -2.62 8.97 -10.72
N ILE A 238 -3.63 9.20 -9.89
CA ILE A 238 -3.55 9.17 -8.43
C ILE A 238 -4.02 7.84 -7.86
N ALA A 239 -5.14 7.33 -8.40
CA ALA A 239 -5.75 6.09 -7.92
C ALA A 239 -6.56 5.41 -9.04
N ALA A 240 -6.92 4.14 -8.83
CA ALA A 240 -7.84 3.41 -9.68
C ALA A 240 -8.79 2.60 -8.80
N TYR A 241 -10.10 2.83 -8.92
CA TYR A 241 -11.14 2.18 -8.10
C TYR A 241 -11.98 1.21 -8.92
N SER A 242 -12.48 0.15 -8.29
CA SER A 242 -13.50 -0.72 -8.88
C SER A 242 -14.88 -0.05 -8.95
N GLU A 243 -15.16 0.89 -8.06
CA GLU A 243 -16.45 1.60 -7.96
C GLU A 243 -16.36 3.07 -8.38
N LYS A 244 -17.36 3.54 -9.14
CA LYS A 244 -17.42 4.93 -9.63
C LYS A 244 -17.63 5.95 -8.52
N THR A 245 -18.40 5.57 -7.49
CA THR A 245 -18.70 6.39 -6.31
C THR A 245 -17.43 6.72 -5.53
N GLN A 246 -16.55 5.73 -5.31
CA GLN A 246 -15.26 5.91 -4.64
C GLN A 246 -14.32 6.82 -5.45
N ALA A 247 -14.25 6.63 -6.77
CA ALA A 247 -13.47 7.50 -7.66
C ALA A 247 -13.98 8.95 -7.65
N THR A 248 -15.30 9.15 -7.67
CA THR A 248 -15.94 10.48 -7.62
C THR A 248 -15.69 11.17 -6.28
N ALA A 249 -15.74 10.42 -5.17
CA ALA A 249 -15.45 10.95 -3.85
C ALA A 249 -14.00 11.47 -3.75
N LEU A 250 -13.03 10.75 -4.32
CA LEU A 250 -11.63 11.20 -4.36
C LEU A 250 -11.47 12.45 -5.22
N VAL A 251 -12.13 12.51 -6.38
CA VAL A 251 -12.11 13.71 -7.24
C VAL A 251 -12.65 14.93 -6.50
N SER A 252 -13.78 14.81 -5.78
CA SER A 252 -14.35 15.93 -5.01
C SER A 252 -13.38 16.47 -3.95
N ARG A 253 -12.68 15.57 -3.22
CA ARG A 253 -11.66 15.95 -2.23
C ARG A 253 -10.41 16.58 -2.85
N LEU A 254 -10.03 16.17 -4.06
CA LEU A 254 -8.89 16.75 -4.76
C LEU A 254 -9.24 18.14 -5.33
N SER A 255 -10.45 18.28 -5.87
CA SER A 255 -10.97 19.55 -6.37
C SER A 255 -11.15 20.59 -5.28
N SER A 256 -11.64 20.20 -4.09
CA SER A 256 -11.74 21.12 -2.94
C SER A 256 -10.38 21.62 -2.43
N ARG A 257 -9.32 20.88 -2.73
CA ARG A 257 -7.92 21.26 -2.46
C ARG A 257 -7.25 22.01 -3.63
N GLY A 258 -8.02 22.37 -4.65
CA GLY A 258 -7.54 23.15 -5.80
C GLY A 258 -6.88 22.33 -6.92
N PHE A 259 -6.96 21.00 -6.89
CA PHE A 259 -6.41 20.16 -7.96
C PHE A 259 -7.46 19.89 -9.05
N SER A 260 -7.09 20.03 -10.32
CA SER A 260 -7.94 19.67 -11.45
C SER A 260 -8.01 18.14 -11.63
N ALA A 261 -8.81 17.46 -10.79
CA ALA A 261 -8.98 16.02 -10.80
C ALA A 261 -10.19 15.56 -11.65
N ARG A 262 -10.08 14.41 -12.30
CA ARG A 262 -11.15 13.78 -13.10
C ARG A 262 -11.13 12.26 -12.97
N VAL A 263 -12.29 11.64 -13.21
CA VAL A 263 -12.41 10.19 -13.35
C VAL A 263 -12.38 9.84 -14.84
N ASP A 264 -11.37 9.08 -15.26
CA ASP A 264 -11.26 8.52 -16.61
C ASP A 264 -11.72 7.05 -16.59
N GLY A 265 -12.64 6.70 -17.49
CA GLY A 265 -13.18 5.35 -17.68
C GLY A 265 -14.70 5.27 -17.49
N SER A 266 -15.38 4.60 -18.42
CA SER A 266 -16.82 4.32 -18.35
C SER A 266 -17.15 2.99 -17.65
N ARG A 267 -16.13 2.16 -17.40
CA ARG A 267 -16.20 0.88 -16.67
C ARG A 267 -14.98 0.74 -15.78
N ALA A 268 -15.09 -0.10 -14.76
CA ALA A 268 -13.99 -0.39 -13.85
C ALA A 268 -12.74 -0.93 -14.61
N PRO A 269 -11.52 -0.56 -14.20
CA PRO A 269 -11.22 0.35 -13.08
C PRO A 269 -11.39 1.84 -13.47
N TYR A 270 -12.06 2.59 -12.60
CA TYR A 270 -12.25 4.03 -12.68
C TYR A 270 -10.98 4.75 -12.22
N ARG A 271 -10.26 5.37 -13.15
CA ARG A 271 -8.94 5.96 -12.88
C ARG A 271 -9.09 7.44 -12.51
N VAL A 272 -8.62 7.82 -11.34
CA VAL A 272 -8.59 9.23 -10.92
C VAL A 272 -7.28 9.86 -11.39
N ARG A 273 -7.38 10.91 -12.20
CA ARG A 273 -6.25 11.61 -12.82
C ARG A 273 -6.30 13.10 -12.53
N ILE A 274 -5.14 13.73 -12.39
CA ILE A 274 -4.98 15.16 -12.20
C ILE A 274 -4.32 15.77 -13.44
N GLY A 275 -4.93 16.85 -13.93
CA GLY A 275 -4.39 17.68 -15.00
C GLY A 275 -4.36 17.02 -16.38
N GLN A 276 -4.09 17.84 -17.38
CA GLN A 276 -3.70 17.43 -18.73
C GLN A 276 -2.46 18.25 -19.10
N TYR A 277 -1.41 17.55 -19.50
CA TYR A 277 -0.09 18.10 -19.73
C TYR A 277 0.37 17.74 -21.14
N ALA A 278 0.86 18.72 -21.88
CA ALA A 278 1.33 18.51 -23.25
C ALA A 278 2.60 17.65 -23.28
N THR A 279 3.51 17.84 -22.31
CA THR A 279 4.76 17.09 -22.23
C THR A 279 4.84 16.23 -20.97
N ARG A 280 5.65 15.16 -21.03
CA ARG A 280 5.98 14.34 -19.86
C ARG A 280 6.68 15.14 -18.76
N ALA A 281 7.51 16.12 -19.13
CA ALA A 281 8.25 16.95 -18.19
C ALA A 281 7.30 17.79 -17.32
N ASP A 282 6.26 18.38 -17.94
CA ASP A 282 5.22 19.14 -17.23
C ASP A 282 4.43 18.26 -16.26
N ALA A 283 4.09 17.04 -16.69
CA ALA A 283 3.41 16.07 -15.84
C ALA A 283 4.27 15.61 -14.65
N VAL A 284 5.59 15.45 -14.84
CA VAL A 284 6.53 15.14 -13.73
C VAL A 284 6.65 16.32 -12.77
N ALA A 285 6.76 17.55 -13.28
CA ALA A 285 6.80 18.73 -12.43
C ALA A 285 5.50 18.90 -11.61
N ALA A 286 4.35 18.61 -12.21
CA ALA A 286 3.07 18.57 -11.52
C ALA A 286 3.00 17.46 -10.47
N GLN A 287 3.41 16.23 -10.82
CA GLN A 287 3.49 15.10 -9.89
C GLN A 287 4.33 15.44 -8.65
N GLN A 288 5.48 16.09 -8.83
CA GLN A 288 6.33 16.51 -7.71
C GLN A 288 5.65 17.56 -6.81
N ARG A 289 4.91 18.52 -7.38
CA ARG A 289 4.14 19.51 -6.60
C ARG A 289 3.01 18.84 -5.80
N ILE A 290 2.29 17.93 -6.44
CA ILE A 290 1.21 17.15 -5.81
C ILE A 290 1.76 16.28 -4.68
N LYS A 291 2.94 15.68 -4.88
CA LYS A 291 3.69 14.93 -3.85
C LYS A 291 4.08 15.78 -2.65
N LYS A 292 4.50 17.03 -2.86
CA LYS A 292 4.76 17.99 -1.76
C LYS A 292 3.48 18.32 -0.96
N GLY A 293 2.32 18.22 -1.60
CA GLY A 293 1.00 18.32 -0.96
C GLY A 293 0.49 17.02 -0.32
N GLY A 294 1.34 15.98 -0.22
CA GLY A 294 0.99 14.70 0.40
C GLY A 294 0.12 13.78 -0.47
N ILE A 295 0.02 14.05 -1.78
CA ILE A 295 -0.73 13.22 -2.72
C ILE A 295 0.27 12.54 -3.66
N THR A 296 0.27 11.21 -3.69
CA THR A 296 1.16 10.44 -4.58
C THR A 296 0.44 10.08 -5.87
N GLY A 297 1.14 10.13 -7.00
CA GLY A 297 0.60 9.76 -8.30
C GLY A 297 1.69 9.40 -9.30
N ILE A 298 1.30 8.82 -10.43
CA ILE A 298 2.18 8.41 -11.53
C ILE A 298 1.87 9.21 -12.81
N VAL A 299 2.90 9.59 -13.56
CA VAL A 299 2.71 10.22 -14.87
C VAL A 299 2.34 9.16 -15.89
N VAL A 300 1.19 9.30 -16.53
CA VAL A 300 0.69 8.41 -17.59
C VAL A 300 0.46 9.19 -18.86
N LYS A 301 0.74 8.55 -20.01
CA LYS A 301 0.30 9.06 -21.31
C LYS A 301 -1.20 8.75 -21.45
N VAL A 302 -1.97 9.74 -21.88
CA VAL A 302 -3.38 9.64 -22.25
C VAL A 302 -3.39 9.63 -23.77
N ASP A 303 -3.69 8.46 -24.34
CA ASP A 303 -3.89 8.29 -25.77
C ASP A 303 -5.31 8.73 -26.17
#